data_AF-A0A7W5CKW1-F1
#
_entry.id   AF-A0A7W5CKW1-F1
#
_cell.length_a   1.000
_cell.length_b   1.000
_cell.length_c   1.000
_cell.angle_alpha   90.00
_cell.angle_beta   90.00
_cell.angle_gamma   90.00
#
_symmetry.space_group_name_H-M   'P 1'
#
loop_
_entity.id
_entity.type
_entity.pdbx_description
1 polymer ?
#
loop_
_entity_poly.entity_id
_entity_poly.type
_entity_poly.pdbx_seq_one_letter_code
_entity_poly.pdbx_strand_id
1 'polypeptide(L)' 'MTKMMLDSKGIPYVEVNITEHPEAREYVTEELGYTVAPVVVVDDDDHWCDLRPDQIERVAAHFAA' A
#
# COMPACT_ATOMS: atom_id res chain seq x y z
N MET A 1 4.91 -3.84 9.82
CA MET A 1 3.88 -4.90 9.82
C MET A 1 3.26 -5.10 8.45
N THR A 2 2.80 -4.05 7.76
CA THR A 2 2.18 -4.18 6.41
C THR A 2 3.10 -4.90 5.41
N LYS A 3 4.34 -4.43 5.22
CA LYS A 3 5.35 -5.07 4.35
C LYS A 3 5.58 -6.55 4.68
N MET A 4 5.85 -6.86 5.95
CA MET A 4 6.04 -8.24 6.42
C MET A 4 4.86 -9.16 6.10
N MET A 5 3.64 -8.65 6.14
CA MET A 5 2.45 -9.43 5.82
C MET A 5 2.29 -9.61 4.30
N LEU A 6 2.61 -8.59 3.51
CA LEU A 6 2.69 -8.70 2.05
C LEU A 6 3.74 -9.75 1.64
N ASP A 7 4.94 -9.68 2.24
CA ASP A 7 6.03 -10.66 2.06
C ASP A 7 5.57 -12.07 2.38
N SER A 8 4.93 -12.26 3.55
CA SER A 8 4.43 -13.57 3.99
C SER A 8 3.36 -14.16 3.08
N LYS A 9 2.61 -13.32 2.35
CA LYS A 9 1.61 -13.75 1.38
C LYS A 9 2.18 -13.85 -0.04
N GLY A 10 3.46 -13.52 -0.25
CA GLY A 10 4.12 -13.55 -1.56
C GLY A 10 3.60 -12.49 -2.53
N ILE A 11 3.02 -11.40 -2.02
CA ILE A 11 2.51 -10.31 -2.86
C ILE A 11 3.69 -9.44 -3.30
N PRO A 12 3.97 -9.30 -4.62
CA PRO A 12 4.98 -8.36 -5.09
C PRO A 12 4.49 -6.93 -4.86
N TYR A 13 5.37 -6.08 -4.34
CA TYR A 13 5.09 -4.66 -4.13
C TYR A 13 6.33 -3.81 -4.40
N VAL A 14 6.13 -2.52 -4.65
CA VAL A 14 7.19 -1.53 -4.73
C VAL A 14 7.20 -0.72 -3.45
N GLU A 15 8.32 -0.73 -2.73
CA GLU A 15 8.51 0.15 -1.59
C GLU A 15 8.84 1.55 -2.07
N VAL A 16 8.03 2.53 -1.67
CA VAL A 16 8.28 3.94 -1.94
C VAL A 16 8.44 4.67 -0.62
N ASN A 17 9.60 5.30 -0.42
CA ASN A 17 9.87 6.12 0.75
C ASN A 17 9.43 7.57 0.50
N ILE A 18 8.27 7.94 1.02
CA ILE A 18 7.70 9.29 0.82
C ILE A 18 8.54 10.43 1.43
N THR A 19 9.54 10.13 2.29
CA THR A 19 10.46 11.17 2.78
C THR A 19 11.54 11.52 1.78
N GLU A 20 11.84 10.62 0.84
CA GLU A 20 12.86 10.77 -0.20
C GLU A 20 12.25 11.07 -1.58
N HIS A 21 10.94 10.82 -1.73
CA HIS A 21 10.16 11.02 -2.95
C HIS A 21 9.05 12.06 -2.71
N PRO A 22 9.33 13.37 -2.91
CA PRO A 22 8.35 14.45 -2.73
C PRO A 22 7.08 14.25 -3.55
N GLU A 23 7.20 13.71 -4.77
CA GLU A 23 6.09 13.40 -5.67
C GLU A 23 5.14 12.34 -5.09
N ALA A 24 5.69 11.29 -4.46
CA ALA A 24 4.89 10.26 -3.82
C ALA A 24 4.21 10.78 -2.55
N ARG A 25 4.86 11.72 -1.84
CA ARG A 25 4.24 12.39 -0.69
C ARG A 25 3.07 13.25 -1.12
N GLU A 26 3.25 14.07 -2.16
CA GLU A 26 2.19 14.93 -2.71
C GLU A 26 0.99 14.08 -3.17
N TYR A 27 1.23 13.02 -3.93
CA TYR A 27 0.20 12.07 -4.33
C TYR A 27 -0.59 11.52 -3.11
N VAL A 28 0.12 11.05 -2.07
CA VAL A 28 -0.51 10.49 -0.88
C VAL A 28 -1.28 11.54 -0.06
N THR A 29 -0.76 12.76 0.08
CA THR A 29 -1.35 13.78 0.96
C THR A 29 -2.36 14.68 0.28
N GLU A 30 -2.13 15.05 -0.97
CA GLU A 30 -2.94 16.04 -1.71
C GLU A 30 -3.99 15.35 -2.59
N GLU A 31 -3.63 14.26 -3.26
CA GLU A 31 -4.58 13.53 -4.13
C GLU A 31 -5.40 12.51 -3.34
N LEU A 32 -4.73 11.62 -2.59
CA LEU A 32 -5.42 10.57 -1.81
C LEU A 32 -5.92 11.08 -0.44
N GLY A 33 -5.39 12.20 0.05
CA GLY A 33 -5.81 12.83 1.30
C GLY A 33 -5.34 12.11 2.58
N TYR A 34 -4.38 11.18 2.49
CA TYR A 34 -3.85 10.50 3.66
C TYR A 34 -2.77 11.30 4.37
N THR A 35 -2.82 11.28 5.70
CA THR A 35 -1.84 11.98 6.55
C THR A 35 -1.01 11.03 7.41
N VAL A 36 -1.31 9.73 7.33
CA VAL A 36 -0.66 8.67 8.10
C VAL A 36 -0.15 7.57 7.18
N ALA A 37 1.05 7.09 7.48
CA ALA A 37 1.67 5.95 6.82
C ALA A 37 1.59 4.71 7.74
N PRO A 38 1.56 3.48 7.20
CA PRO A 38 1.75 3.12 5.80
C PRO A 38 0.51 3.34 4.92
N VAL A 39 0.72 3.66 3.64
CA VAL A 39 -0.31 3.66 2.59
C VAL A 39 0.05 2.60 1.56
N VAL A 40 -0.94 1.84 1.13
CA VAL A 40 -0.82 0.84 0.07
C VAL A 40 -1.77 1.23 -1.06
N VAL A 41 -1.26 1.16 -2.28
CA VAL A 41 -1.98 1.48 -3.51
C VAL A 41 -1.86 0.26 -4.41
N VAL A 42 -3.00 -0.30 -4.81
CA VAL A 42 -3.09 -1.42 -5.76
C VAL A 42 -3.34 -0.88 -7.15
N ASP A 43 -4.27 0.06 -7.27
CA ASP A 43 -4.55 0.89 -8.45
C ASP A 43 -5.09 2.26 -8.02
N ASP A 44 -5.49 3.11 -8.98
CA ASP A 44 -5.93 4.48 -8.73
C ASP A 44 -7.19 4.58 -7.85
N ASP A 45 -8.08 3.56 -7.88
CA ASP A 45 -9.33 3.52 -7.10
C ASP A 45 -9.25 2.56 -5.89
N ASP A 46 -8.23 1.71 -5.83
CA ASP A 46 -7.99 0.71 -4.77
C ASP A 46 -6.73 1.03 -3.96
N HIS A 47 -6.94 1.81 -2.90
CA HIS A 47 -5.90 2.19 -1.97
C HIS A 47 -6.41 2.22 -0.52
N TRP A 48 -5.52 1.99 0.44
CA TRP A 48 -5.83 2.08 1.86
C TRP A 48 -4.66 2.58 2.69
N CYS A 49 -4.98 3.13 3.86
CA CYS A 49 -4.01 3.44 4.89
C CYS A 49 -4.02 2.38 6.02
N ASP A 50 -2.96 2.39 6.81
CA ASP A 50 -2.72 1.52 7.95
C ASP A 50 -2.55 0.03 7.60
N LEU A 51 -2.35 -0.77 8.64
CA LEU A 51 -2.33 -2.23 8.54
C LEU A 51 -3.76 -2.74 8.41
N ARG A 52 -4.10 -3.23 7.21
CA ARG A 52 -5.39 -3.84 6.89
C ARG A 52 -5.20 -5.29 6.46
N PRO A 53 -5.18 -6.25 7.41
CA PRO A 53 -5.01 -7.67 7.10
C PRO A 53 -6.06 -8.19 6.12
N ASP A 54 -7.30 -7.70 6.26
CA ASP A 54 -8.43 -8.03 5.40
C ASP A 54 -8.19 -7.64 3.93
N GLN A 55 -7.65 -6.44 3.68
CA GLN A 55 -7.33 -6.00 2.31
C GLN A 55 -6.14 -6.77 1.74
N ILE A 56 -5.11 -7.03 2.56
CA ILE A 56 -3.95 -7.82 2.15
C ILE A 56 -4.37 -9.24 1.75
N GLU A 57 -5.31 -9.85 2.49
CA GLU A 57 -5.84 -11.17 2.14
C GLU A 57 -6.68 -11.15 0.86
N ARG A 58 -7.49 -10.11 0.64
CA ARG A 58 -8.19 -9.91 -0.63
C ARG A 58 -7.21 -9.84 -1.79
N VAL A 59 -6.17 -9.02 -1.69
CA VAL A 59 -5.15 -8.86 -2.74
C VAL A 59 -4.39 -10.17 -2.97
N ALA A 60 -3.99 -10.88 -1.90
CA ALA A 60 -3.31 -12.18 -2.01
C ALA A 60 -4.12 -13.20 -2.82
N ALA A 61 -5.46 -13.20 -2.69
CA ALA A 61 -6.32 -14.11 -3.42
C ALA A 61 -6.24 -13.93 -4.95
N HIS A 62 -5.88 -12.73 -5.43
CA HIS A 62 -5.69 -12.47 -6.86
C HIS A 62 -4.36 -13.03 -7.41
N PHE A 63 -3.37 -13.26 -6.55
CA PHE A 63 -2.07 -13.81 -6.95
C PHE A 63 -1.99 -15.35 -6.85
N ALA A 64 -2.94 -15.98 -6.17
CA ALA A 64 -2.94 -17.43 -5.92
C ALA A 64 -3.62 -18.27 -7.03
N ALA A 65 -3.78 -17.72 -8.24
CA ALA A 65 -4.43 -18.36 -9.39
C ALA A 65 -3.43 -19.08 -10.32
#